data_AF-K2G3A3-F1
#
_entry.id   AF-K2G3A3-F1
#
_cell.length_a   1.000
_cell.length_b   1.000
_cell.length_c   1.000
_cell.angle_alpha   90.00
_cell.angle_beta   90.00
_cell.angle_gamma   90.00
#
_symmetry.space_group_name_H-M   'P 1'
#
loop_
_entity.id
_entity.type
_entity.pdbx_description
1 polymer ?
#
loop_
_entity_poly.entity_id
_entity_poly.type
_entity_poly.pdbx_seq_one_letter_code
_entity_poly.pdbx_strand_id
1 'polypeptide(L)'
;MLINYITFSILIFLDLIKILIIIEVILSWLQLFGIVVRIRFLQSITKPIYDKVKKFIPTSFWPIDFTPIIVFIVIQAVYAFILMLNPWVLVLLP
;
A
#
# COMPACT_ATOMS: atom_id res chain seq x y z
N MET A 1 -23.27 13.37 -6.87
CA MET A 1 -22.46 14.45 -6.26
C MET A 1 -21.75 13.96 -5.01
N LEU A 2 -22.40 13.82 -3.84
CA LEU A 2 -21.75 13.44 -2.58
C LEU A 2 -20.96 12.12 -2.65
N ILE A 3 -21.56 11.07 -3.22
CA ILE A 3 -20.90 9.76 -3.36
C ILE A 3 -19.57 9.83 -4.12
N ASN A 4 -19.48 10.68 -5.15
CA ASN A 4 -18.26 10.82 -5.95
C ASN A 4 -17.14 11.47 -5.13
N TYR A 5 -17.47 12.46 -4.30
CA TYR A 5 -16.48 13.08 -3.41
C TYR A 5 -15.98 12.10 -2.34
N ILE A 6 -16.88 11.28 -1.77
CA ILE A 6 -16.48 10.23 -0.82
C ILE A 6 -15.57 9.21 -1.49
N THR A 7 -15.95 8.70 -2.66
CA THR A 7 -15.12 7.78 -3.44
C THR A 7 -13.76 8.40 -3.76
N PHE A 8 -13.72 9.66 -4.19
CA PHE A 8 -12.50 10.38 -4.50
C PHE A 8 -11.57 10.51 -3.28
N SER A 9 -12.10 10.87 -2.11
CA SER A 9 -11.31 10.93 -0.87
C SER A 9 -10.72 9.57 -0.50
N ILE A 10 -11.47 8.47 -0.69
CA ILE A 10 -10.98 7.11 -0.46
C ILE A 10 -9.84 6.77 -1.44
N LEU A 11 -9.98 7.11 -2.73
CA LEU A 11 -8.95 6.85 -3.72
C LEU A 11 -7.65 7.61 -3.41
N ILE A 12 -7.74 8.88 -3.02
CA ILE A 12 -6.58 9.65 -2.55
C ILE A 12 -5.91 8.95 -1.36
N PHE A 13 -6.70 8.50 -0.39
CA PHE A 13 -6.14 7.83 0.79
C PHE A 13 -5.43 6.52 0.41
N LEU A 14 -5.98 5.75 -0.53
CA LEU A 14 -5.32 4.55 -1.06
C LEU A 14 -4.03 4.89 -1.82
N ASP A 15 -4.02 5.98 -2.60
CA ASP A 15 -2.82 6.45 -3.30
C ASP A 15 -1.71 6.86 -2.31
N LEU A 16 -2.06 7.55 -1.22
CA LEU A 16 -1.11 7.88 -0.15
C LEU A 16 -0.52 6.62 0.49
N ILE A 17 -1.34 5.61 0.79
CA ILE A 17 -0.84 4.34 1.33
C ILE A 17 0.06 3.63 0.32
N LYS A 18 -0.27 3.63 -0.98
CA LYS A 18 0.60 3.05 -2.02
C LYS A 18 1.98 3.69 -2.02
N ILE A 19 2.07 5.02 -1.89
CA ILE A 19 3.36 5.73 -1.78
C ILE A 19 4.15 5.25 -0.55
N LEU A 20 3.50 5.13 0.61
CA LEU A 20 4.16 4.62 1.83
C LEU A 20 4.70 3.20 1.65
N ILE A 21 3.95 2.34 0.97
CA ILE A 21 4.37 0.95 0.69
C ILE A 21 5.55 0.93 -0.29
N ILE A 22 5.55 1.79 -1.31
CA ILE A 22 6.69 1.92 -2.23
C ILE A 22 7.95 2.33 -1.45
N ILE A 23 7.83 3.26 -0.50
CA ILE A 23 8.94 3.64 0.38
C ILE A 23 9.43 2.41 1.16
N GLU A 24 8.55 1.61 1.78
CA GLU A 24 8.95 0.36 2.46
C GLU A 24 9.65 -0.65 1.53
N VAL A 25 9.21 -0.79 0.28
CA VAL A 25 9.87 -1.65 -0.72
C VAL A 25 11.31 -1.18 -0.96
N ILE A 26 11.50 0.13 -1.17
CA ILE A 26 12.82 0.73 -1.36
C ILE A 26 13.69 0.50 -0.11
N LEU A 27 13.16 0.75 1.10
CA LEU A 27 13.89 0.52 2.34
C LEU A 27 14.28 -0.96 2.52
N SER A 28 13.40 -1.90 2.13
CA SER A 28 13.71 -3.33 2.15
C SER A 28 14.83 -3.68 1.18
N TRP A 29 14.93 -3.02 0.03
CA TRP A 29 16.03 -3.25 -0.92
C TRP A 29 17.34 -2.63 -0.44
N LEU A 30 17.30 -1.48 0.26
CA LEU A 30 18.50 -0.90 0.89
C LEU A 30 19.15 -1.88 1.88
N GLN A 31 18.34 -2.69 2.56
CA GLN A 31 18.86 -3.74 3.44
C GLN A 31 19.69 -4.80 2.69
N LEU A 32 19.42 -5.06 1.41
CA LEU A 32 20.23 -5.97 0.58
C LEU A 32 21.63 -5.42 0.31
N PHE A 33 21.79 -4.10 0.33
CA PHE A 33 23.07 -3.40 0.22
C PHE A 33 23.73 -3.17 1.59
N GLY A 34 23.21 -3.77 2.67
CA GLY A 34 23.75 -3.63 4.02
C GLY A 34 23.33 -2.36 4.76
N ILE A 35 22.43 -1.55 4.18
CA ILE A 35 21.97 -0.30 4.79
C ILE A 35 20.63 -0.55 5.49
N VAL A 36 20.62 -0.55 6.83
CA VAL A 36 19.40 -0.77 7.63
C VAL A 36 18.79 0.57 8.03
N VAL A 37 17.74 0.99 7.32
CA VAL A 37 16.98 2.20 7.64
C VAL A 37 15.60 1.82 8.18
N ARG A 38 15.27 2.32 9.37
CA ARG A 38 13.99 2.03 10.03
C ARG A 38 13.26 3.30 10.43
N ILE A 39 12.19 3.63 9.70
CA ILE A 39 11.35 4.80 9.96
C ILE A 39 10.19 4.40 10.87
N ARG A 40 10.23 4.80 12.15
CA ARG A 40 9.22 4.41 13.15
C ARG A 40 7.79 4.81 12.76
N PHE A 41 7.63 6.00 12.18
CA PHE A 41 6.34 6.48 11.70
C PHE A 41 5.77 5.56 10.62
N LEU A 42 6.57 5.22 9.60
CA LEU A 42 6.17 4.32 8.53
C LEU A 42 5.74 2.97 9.09
N GLN A 43 6.56 2.40 9.97
CA GLN A 43 6.27 1.12 10.63
C GLN A 43 5.00 1.15 11.48
N SER A 44 4.65 2.25 12.13
CA SER A 44 3.41 2.35 12.91
C SER A 44 2.15 2.23 12.06
N ILE A 45 2.23 2.61 10.79
CA ILE A 45 1.12 2.54 9.82
C ILE A 45 1.14 1.19 9.09
N THR A 46 2.30 0.74 8.62
CA THR A 46 2.43 -0.42 7.74
C THR A 46 2.41 -1.74 8.49
N LYS A 47 3.00 -1.84 9.70
CA LYS A 47 3.02 -3.07 10.50
C LYS A 47 1.65 -3.72 10.71
N PRO A 48 0.59 -3.03 11.17
CA PRO A 48 -0.69 -3.69 11.41
C PRO A 48 -1.30 -4.29 10.15
N ILE A 49 -0.98 -3.74 8.97
CA ILE A 49 -1.40 -4.30 7.66
C ILE A 49 -0.53 -5.52 7.35
N TYR A 50 0.78 -5.40 7.49
CA TYR A 50 1.74 -6.45 7.18
C TYR A 50 1.57 -7.67 8.08
N ASP A 51 1.36 -7.48 9.38
CA ASP A 51 1.12 -8.55 10.34
C ASP A 51 -0.16 -9.33 10.03
N LYS A 52 -1.20 -8.65 9.50
CA LYS A 52 -2.41 -9.34 9.02
C LYS A 52 -2.11 -10.19 7.79
N VAL A 53 -1.37 -9.67 6.81
CA VAL A 53 -1.01 -10.43 5.60
C VAL A 53 -0.13 -11.62 5.95
N LYS A 54 0.86 -11.43 6.83
CA LYS A 54 1.80 -12.47 7.28
C LYS A 54 1.12 -13.63 8.02
N LYS A 55 -0.03 -13.39 8.64
CA LYS A 55 -0.85 -14.46 9.26
C LYS A 55 -1.47 -15.40 8.23
N PHE A 56 -1.77 -14.91 7.03
CA PHE A 56 -2.38 -15.72 5.97
C PHE A 56 -1.32 -16.34 5.06
N ILE A 57 -0.26 -15.60 4.76
CA ILE A 57 0.80 -16.03 3.85
C ILE A 57 2.13 -15.71 4.54
N PRO A 58 3.00 -16.70 4.84
CA PRO A 58 4.35 -16.43 5.32
C PRO A 58 5.18 -15.86 4.16
N THR A 59 5.28 -14.54 4.10
CA THR A 59 5.84 -13.77 2.97
C THR A 59 7.26 -13.25 3.21
N SER A 60 7.80 -13.50 4.40
CA SER A 60 9.16 -13.12 4.76
C SER A 60 10.12 -14.27 4.43
N PHE A 61 10.79 -14.15 3.28
CA PHE A 61 11.87 -15.05 2.89
C PHE A 61 13.20 -14.30 3.06
N TRP A 62 13.94 -14.67 4.11
CA TRP A 62 15.30 -14.22 4.41
C TRP A 62 16.10 -13.66 3.21
N PRO A 63 16.61 -12.41 3.21
CA PRO A 63 16.32 -11.21 4.02
C PRO A 63 15.26 -10.28 3.37
N ILE A 64 14.55 -10.75 2.35
CA ILE A 64 13.58 -9.95 1.58
C ILE A 64 12.18 -10.14 2.16
N ASP A 65 11.56 -9.05 2.56
CA ASP A 65 10.14 -9.06 2.91
C ASP A 65 9.32 -8.77 1.66
N PHE A 66 8.62 -9.78 1.12
CA PHE A 66 7.72 -9.59 -0.03
C PHE A 66 6.33 -9.06 0.39
N THR A 67 6.09 -8.92 1.70
CA THR A 67 4.82 -8.39 2.22
C THR A 67 4.42 -7.04 1.62
N PRO A 68 5.32 -6.03 1.51
CA PRO A 68 4.99 -4.75 0.91
C PRO A 68 4.47 -4.90 -0.53
N ILE A 69 5.08 -5.76 -1.34
CA ILE A 69 4.67 -6.01 -2.74
C ILE A 69 3.28 -6.63 -2.77
N ILE A 70 3.02 -7.63 -1.93
CA ILE A 70 1.71 -8.30 -1.88
C ILE A 70 0.62 -7.31 -1.45
N VAL A 71 0.90 -6.49 -0.43
CA VAL A 71 -0.02 -5.45 0.03
C VAL A 71 -0.27 -4.42 -1.06
N PHE A 72 0.78 -4.02 -1.79
CA PHE A 72 0.65 -3.11 -2.93
C PHE A 72 -0.30 -3.68 -4.00
N ILE A 73 -0.14 -4.96 -4.37
CA ILE A 73 -1.01 -5.64 -5.35
C ILE A 73 -2.46 -5.67 -4.85
N VAL A 74 -2.69 -6.02 -3.59
CA VAL A 74 -4.04 -6.04 -3.00
C VAL A 74 -4.67 -4.65 -3.04
N ILE A 75 -3.93 -3.60 -2.66
CA ILE A 75 -4.44 -2.23 -2.72
C ILE A 75 -4.72 -1.82 -4.17
N GLN A 76 -3.87 -2.19 -5.12
CA GLN A 76 -4.09 -1.89 -6.53
C GLN A 76 -5.35 -2.59 -7.06
N ALA A 77 -5.59 -3.84 -6.66
CA ALA A 77 -6.81 -4.56 -7.00
C ALA A 77 -8.06 -3.89 -6.41
N VAL A 78 -8.01 -3.47 -5.14
CA VAL A 78 -9.10 -2.73 -4.48
C VAL A 78 -9.35 -1.39 -5.16
N TYR A 79 -8.30 -0.65 -5.50
CA TYR A 79 -8.38 0.63 -6.20
C TYR A 79 -9.06 0.46 -7.56
N ALA A 80 -8.62 -0.50 -8.37
CA ALA A 80 -9.21 -0.81 -9.67
C ALA A 80 -10.67 -1.26 -9.53
N PHE A 81 -10.99 -2.07 -8.52
CA PHE A 81 -12.35 -2.50 -8.24
C PHE A 81 -13.28 -1.32 -7.88
N ILE A 82 -12.82 -0.37 -7.06
CA ILE A 82 -13.58 0.85 -6.73
C ILE A 82 -13.84 1.69 -7.99
N LEU A 83 -12.84 1.86 -8.85
CA LEU A 83 -13.00 2.59 -10.12
C LEU A 83 -13.96 1.89 -11.07
N MET A 84 -13.93 0.55 -11.12
CA MET A 84 -14.89 -0.22 -11.92
C MET A 84 -16.33 0.02 -11.45
N LEU A 85 -16.57 0.14 -10.14
CA LEU A 85 -17.90 0.40 -9.58
C LEU A 85 -18.37 1.85 -9.76
N ASN A 86 -17.47 2.83 -9.67
CA ASN A 86 -17.78 4.25 -9.85
C ASN A 86 -16.77 4.93 -10.80
N PRO A 87 -16.85 4.69 -12.11
CA PRO A 87 -15.89 5.22 -13.08
C PRO A 87 -16.01 6.75 -13.25
N TRP A 88 -17.17 7.33 -12.92
CA TRP A 88 -17.40 8.77 -13.04
C TRP A 88 -16.55 9.60 -12.09
N VAL A 89 -15.98 8.99 -11.05
CA VAL A 89 -15.03 9.66 -10.15
C VAL A 89 -13.77 10.13 -10.87
N LEU A 90 -13.43 9.52 -12.02
CA LEU A 90 -12.27 9.90 -12.83
C LEU A 90 -12.34 11.37 -13.31
N VAL A 91 -13.55 11.94 -13.42
CA VAL A 91 -13.75 13.35 -13.78
C VAL A 91 -13.25 14.31 -12.68
N LEU A 92 -13.13 13.82 -11.44
CA LEU A 92 -12.62 14.57 -10.29
C LEU A 92 -11.12 14.37 -10.07
N LEU A 93 -10.49 13.40 -10.75
CA LEU A 93 -9.04 13.26 -10.71
C LEU A 93 -8.42 14.47 -11.43
N PRO A 94 -7.36 15.06 -10.85
CA PRO A 94 -6.65 16.18 -11.46
C PRO A 94 -5.94 15.78 -12.78
#